data_AF-A0A522D061-F1
#
_entry.id   AF-A0A522D061-F1
#
_cell.length_a   1.000
_cell.length_b   1.000
_cell.length_c   1.000
_cell.angle_alpha   90.00
_cell.angle_beta   90.00
_cell.angle_gamma   90.00
#
_symmetry.space_group_name_H-M   'P 1'
#
loop_
_entity.id
_entity.type
_entity.pdbx_description
1 polymer ?
#
loop_
_entity_poly.entity_id
_entity_poly.type
_entity_poly.pdbx_seq_one_letter_code
_entity_poly.pdbx_strand_id
1 'polypeptide(L)'
;MVKSHTLLIFVLLLGFLLINQSAFVVTQGEQKMVLQFGKPVAQHTEPGLKFKTPFVQQVKTFSTMILSLDPEPEEVILADQKRMIVDTFGRYKIKDMLLFNNTLTSQQLAEGRLDNIINSIAREVLGTVTLDDLLSVKRSDIMAEIRKQANEAVSADMGVEIVDVRIVRADLPDQTLQAVYDRMRTERQREAATFRAEGQQISQEIKSKADRERTILLAEAEKQSQISRGEGDEQAIRIYAEAFRKDPDFYAFYRTMQAYREGLSGDNTTMILSPDGDFFRYFKDAQGTPRK
;
A
#
# COMPACT_ATOMS: atom_id res chain seq x y z
N MET A 1 -16.32 -17.88 93.50
CA MET A 1 -16.78 -18.56 92.27
C MET A 1 -16.65 -17.68 91.00
N VAL A 2 -16.89 -16.37 91.07
CA VAL A 2 -16.83 -15.44 89.91
C VAL A 2 -15.45 -15.35 89.23
N LYS A 3 -14.35 -15.42 89.98
CA LYS A 3 -12.97 -15.35 89.45
C LYS A 3 -12.59 -16.51 88.51
N SER A 4 -13.20 -17.69 88.66
CA SER A 4 -12.91 -18.85 87.81
C SER A 4 -13.62 -18.74 86.46
N HIS A 5 -14.86 -18.24 86.44
CA HIS A 5 -15.60 -18.02 85.20
C HIS A 5 -15.06 -16.84 84.38
N THR A 6 -14.61 -15.75 85.01
CA THR A 6 -13.95 -14.65 84.28
C THR A 6 -12.62 -15.06 83.68
N LEU A 7 -11.84 -15.91 84.37
CA LEU A 7 -10.59 -16.46 83.83
C LEU A 7 -10.85 -17.42 82.66
N LEU A 8 -11.92 -18.23 82.74
CA LEU A 8 -12.32 -19.16 81.69
C LEU A 8 -12.84 -18.43 80.43
N ILE A 9 -13.59 -17.34 80.61
CA ILE A 9 -14.02 -16.45 79.52
C ILE A 9 -12.80 -15.76 78.87
N PHE A 10 -11.84 -15.29 79.66
CA PHE A 10 -10.64 -14.65 79.13
C PHE A 10 -9.78 -15.62 78.30
N VAL A 11 -9.59 -16.86 78.75
CA VAL A 11 -8.87 -17.90 78.00
C VAL A 11 -9.59 -18.26 76.71
N LEU A 12 -10.92 -18.40 76.74
CA LEU A 12 -11.73 -18.62 75.53
C LEU A 12 -11.61 -17.47 74.53
N LEU A 13 -11.64 -16.23 75.02
CA LEU A 13 -11.56 -15.03 74.20
C LEU A 13 -10.15 -14.86 73.60
N LEU A 14 -9.11 -15.16 74.37
CA LEU A 14 -7.73 -15.19 73.90
C LEU A 14 -7.50 -16.31 72.87
N GLY A 15 -8.07 -17.50 73.10
CA GLY A 15 -8.03 -18.61 72.16
C GLY A 15 -8.74 -18.28 70.84
N PHE A 16 -9.92 -17.67 70.90
CA PHE A 16 -10.65 -17.22 69.72
C PHE A 16 -9.89 -16.15 68.93
N LEU A 17 -9.27 -15.19 69.63
CA LEU A 17 -8.44 -14.15 69.01
C LEU A 17 -7.21 -14.75 68.30
N LEU A 18 -6.56 -15.73 68.91
CA LEU A 18 -5.41 -16.44 68.33
C LEU A 18 -5.81 -17.26 67.10
N ILE A 19 -6.95 -17.93 67.12
CA ILE A 19 -7.47 -18.69 65.96
C ILE A 19 -7.82 -17.73 64.81
N ASN A 20 -8.47 -16.61 65.11
CA ASN A 20 -8.83 -15.62 64.11
C ASN A 20 -7.58 -15.01 63.45
N GLN A 21 -6.55 -14.70 64.24
CA GLN A 21 -5.28 -14.16 63.73
C GLN A 21 -4.41 -15.20 63.01
N SER A 22 -4.65 -16.50 63.28
CA SER A 22 -3.94 -17.63 62.67
C SER A 22 -4.50 -18.00 61.29
N ALA A 23 -5.79 -17.76 61.02
CA ALA A 23 -6.40 -18.12 59.74
C ALA A 23 -6.14 -17.07 58.65
N PHE A 24 -5.85 -17.52 57.42
CA PHE A 24 -5.82 -16.67 56.23
C PHE A 24 -6.38 -17.40 55.01
N VAL A 25 -6.93 -16.65 54.06
CA VAL A 25 -7.57 -17.19 52.85
C VAL A 25 -6.68 -16.91 51.64
N VAL A 26 -6.47 -17.92 50.81
CA VAL A 26 -5.89 -17.79 49.46
C VAL A 26 -7.04 -17.73 48.47
N THR A 27 -7.17 -16.60 47.76
CA THR A 27 -8.19 -16.39 46.72
C THR A 27 -7.69 -16.90 45.37
N GLN A 28 -8.59 -17.10 44.41
CA GLN A 28 -8.20 -17.38 43.03
C GLN A 28 -7.49 -16.16 42.44
N GLY A 29 -6.39 -16.40 41.70
CA GLY A 29 -5.57 -15.32 41.16
C GLY A 29 -4.44 -14.87 42.09
N GLU A 30 -4.41 -15.34 43.34
CA GLU A 30 -3.34 -15.08 44.31
C GLU A 30 -2.58 -16.35 44.66
N GLN A 31 -1.32 -16.19 45.02
CA GLN A 31 -0.49 -17.22 45.66
C GLN A 31 0.17 -16.59 46.88
N LYS A 32 0.29 -17.34 47.97
CA LYS A 32 0.77 -16.79 49.25
C LYS A 32 1.97 -17.58 49.77
N MET A 33 2.99 -16.85 50.19
CA MET A 33 4.17 -17.41 50.86
C MET A 33 4.16 -17.04 52.33
N VAL A 34 4.36 -18.04 53.18
CA VAL A 34 4.52 -17.86 54.62
C VAL A 34 6.00 -17.76 54.95
N LEU A 35 6.38 -16.63 55.51
CA LEU A 35 7.75 -16.31 55.94
C LEU A 35 7.82 -16.34 57.46
N GLN A 36 8.84 -16.99 58.00
CA GLN A 36 9.15 -16.98 59.43
C GLN A 36 10.53 -16.35 59.63
N PHE A 37 10.57 -15.21 60.31
CA PHE A 37 11.81 -14.42 60.48
C PHE A 37 12.56 -14.18 59.16
N GLY A 38 11.82 -13.95 58.06
CA GLY A 38 12.37 -13.73 56.72
C GLY A 38 12.72 -14.99 55.92
N LYS A 39 12.65 -16.19 56.51
CA LYS A 39 12.87 -17.46 55.79
C LYS A 39 11.55 -18.06 55.30
N PRO A 40 11.49 -18.62 54.08
CA PRO A 40 10.31 -19.32 53.56
C PRO A 40 10.06 -20.61 54.35
N VAL A 41 8.84 -20.80 54.85
CA VAL A 41 8.44 -22.03 55.56
C VAL A 41 7.40 -22.81 54.76
N ALA A 42 6.45 -22.12 54.13
CA ALA A 42 5.41 -22.75 53.32
C ALA A 42 5.00 -21.88 52.13
N GLN A 43 4.60 -22.54 51.04
CA GLN A 43 4.07 -21.92 49.83
C GLN A 43 2.68 -22.49 49.57
N HIS A 44 1.72 -21.61 49.26
CA HIS A 44 0.34 -22.00 49.00
C HIS A 44 -0.15 -21.37 47.70
N THR A 45 -0.31 -22.21 46.69
CA THR A 45 -0.82 -21.84 45.36
C THR A 45 -2.30 -22.22 45.20
N GLU A 46 -2.78 -23.19 45.98
CA GLU A 46 -4.17 -23.63 45.91
C GLU A 46 -5.10 -22.72 46.71
N PRO A 47 -6.25 -22.30 46.13
CA PRO A 47 -7.25 -21.53 46.84
C PRO A 47 -7.79 -22.28 48.05
N GLY A 48 -8.06 -21.55 49.13
CA GLY A 48 -8.67 -22.12 50.33
C GLY A 48 -8.21 -21.48 51.63
N LEU A 49 -8.78 -21.95 52.73
CA LEU A 49 -8.40 -21.55 54.07
C LEU A 49 -7.09 -22.24 54.47
N LYS A 50 -6.11 -21.46 54.90
CA LYS A 50 -4.81 -21.94 55.41
C LYS A 50 -4.54 -21.29 56.77
N PHE A 51 -3.63 -21.88 57.53
CA PHE A 51 -3.29 -21.41 58.88
C PHE A 51 -1.82 -21.03 58.95
N LYS A 52 -1.53 -19.99 59.71
CA LYS A 52 -0.19 -19.51 60.06
C LYS A 52 -0.06 -19.38 61.57
N THR A 53 1.15 -19.47 62.09
CA THR A 53 1.43 -19.16 63.49
C THR A 53 1.41 -17.64 63.69
N PRO A 54 0.51 -17.08 64.50
CA PRO A 54 0.43 -15.65 64.74
C PRO A 54 1.74 -15.09 65.35
N PHE A 55 2.00 -13.79 65.16
CA PHE A 55 3.18 -13.02 65.62
C PHE A 55 4.54 -13.38 64.99
N VAL A 56 4.78 -14.65 64.68
CA VAL A 56 6.09 -15.12 64.16
C VAL A 56 6.08 -15.26 62.64
N GLN A 57 4.93 -15.61 62.05
CA GLN A 57 4.80 -15.83 60.61
C GLN A 57 4.10 -14.65 59.91
N GLN A 58 4.73 -14.17 58.85
CA GLN A 58 4.21 -13.16 57.94
C GLN A 58 3.77 -13.82 56.64
N VAL A 59 2.68 -13.33 56.04
CA VAL A 59 2.18 -13.83 54.76
C VAL A 59 2.40 -12.76 53.72
N LYS A 60 3.17 -13.07 52.68
CA LYS A 60 3.29 -12.26 51.47
C LYS A 60 2.38 -12.84 50.39
N THR A 61 1.69 -11.95 49.68
CA THR A 61 0.81 -12.30 48.57
C THR A 61 1.51 -11.94 47.26
N PHE A 62 1.41 -12.82 46.27
CA PHE A 62 1.83 -12.58 44.91
C PHE A 62 0.66 -12.88 43.98
N SER A 63 0.60 -12.20 42.83
CA SER A 63 -0.37 -12.51 41.80
C SER A 63 0.04 -13.77 41.03
N THR A 64 -0.94 -14.57 40.61
CA THR A 64 -0.75 -15.67 39.63
C THR A 64 -1.17 -15.26 38.21
N MET A 65 -1.71 -14.05 38.07
CA MET A 65 -2.11 -13.48 36.79
C MET A 65 -0.90 -13.03 35.97
N ILE A 66 -1.12 -12.83 34.68
CA ILE A 66 -0.12 -12.23 33.80
C ILE A 66 -0.10 -10.72 34.09
N LEU A 67 1.07 -10.22 34.46
CA LEU A 67 1.32 -8.82 34.73
C LEU A 67 1.84 -8.14 33.46
N SER A 68 1.45 -6.88 33.26
CA SER A 68 1.95 -6.03 32.18
C SER A 68 3.23 -5.34 32.59
N LEU A 69 4.11 -5.14 31.62
CA LEU A 69 5.35 -4.42 31.74
C LEU A 69 5.46 -3.47 30.55
N ASP A 70 5.74 -2.21 30.80
CA ASP A 70 5.75 -1.15 29.78
C ASP A 70 7.05 -0.34 29.91
N PRO A 71 8.18 -0.88 29.41
CA PRO A 71 9.47 -0.21 29.46
C PRO A 71 9.44 1.15 28.74
N GLU A 72 10.24 2.10 29.22
CA GLU A 72 10.38 3.38 28.52
C GLU A 72 11.00 3.19 27.12
N PRO A 73 10.51 3.93 26.09
CA PRO A 73 11.07 3.83 24.74
C PRO A 73 12.54 4.25 24.68
N GLU A 74 13.35 3.48 23.96
CA GLU A 74 14.78 3.73 23.81
C GLU A 74 15.20 3.91 22.35
N GLU A 75 16.24 4.75 22.14
CA GLU A 75 16.88 4.88 20.83
C GLU A 75 17.84 3.70 20.60
N VAL A 76 17.61 2.98 19.50
CA VAL A 76 18.39 1.83 19.07
C VAL A 76 18.94 2.09 17.67
N ILE A 77 20.15 1.58 17.41
CA ILE A 77 20.76 1.59 16.08
C ILE A 77 20.65 0.19 15.51
N LEU A 78 20.06 0.08 14.32
CA LEU A 78 19.88 -1.17 13.59
C LEU A 78 21.17 -1.59 12.85
N ALA A 79 21.18 -2.81 12.30
CA ALA A 79 22.31 -3.32 11.52
C ALA A 79 22.64 -2.47 10.28
N ASP A 80 21.63 -1.82 9.69
CA ASP A 80 21.78 -0.89 8.57
C ASP A 80 22.10 0.55 9.00
N GLN A 81 22.56 0.73 10.25
CA GLN A 81 22.96 2.00 10.88
C GLN A 81 21.84 3.04 10.99
N LYS A 82 20.59 2.63 10.85
CA LYS A 82 19.45 3.53 11.07
C LYS A 82 19.11 3.62 12.55
N ARG A 83 18.89 4.85 13.01
CA ARG A 83 18.43 5.15 14.37
C ARG A 83 16.91 5.08 14.42
N MET A 84 16.38 4.42 15.42
CA MET A 84 14.95 4.25 15.64
C MET A 84 14.63 4.37 17.13
N ILE A 85 13.51 4.98 17.46
CA ILE A 85 12.94 4.96 18.81
C ILE A 85 12.00 3.76 18.87
N VAL A 86 12.32 2.80 19.73
CA VAL A 86 11.59 1.56 19.83
C VAL A 86 10.89 1.50 21.18
N ASP A 87 9.57 1.32 21.10
CA ASP A 87 8.68 1.14 22.22
C ASP A 87 8.33 -0.34 22.32
N THR A 88 8.62 -0.95 23.47
CA THR A 88 8.38 -2.38 23.71
C THR A 88 7.37 -2.56 24.81
N PHE A 89 6.64 -3.66 24.75
CA PHE A 89 5.68 -4.04 25.77
C PHE A 89 5.88 -5.51 26.12
N GLY A 90 5.94 -5.79 27.41
CA GLY A 90 6.16 -7.11 27.97
C GLY A 90 4.97 -7.62 28.76
N ARG A 91 4.83 -8.95 28.81
CA ARG A 91 3.94 -9.64 29.74
C ARG A 91 4.71 -10.71 30.47
N TYR A 92 4.59 -10.74 31.79
CA TYR A 92 5.30 -11.71 32.61
C TYR A 92 4.39 -12.34 33.67
N LYS A 93 4.81 -13.49 34.19
CA LYS A 93 4.12 -14.19 35.28
C LYS A 93 5.12 -14.67 36.30
N ILE A 94 4.77 -14.55 37.59
CA ILE A 94 5.59 -15.09 38.68
C ILE A 94 5.37 -16.60 38.75
N LYS A 95 6.42 -17.36 38.45
CA LYS A 95 6.41 -18.83 38.43
C LYS A 95 6.93 -19.40 39.74
N ASP A 96 8.08 -18.89 40.21
CA ASP A 96 8.68 -19.27 41.47
C ASP A 96 8.65 -18.08 42.45
N MET A 97 7.76 -18.17 43.44
CA MET A 97 7.61 -17.15 44.48
C MET A 97 8.88 -16.98 45.30
N LEU A 98 9.63 -18.06 45.55
CA LEU A 98 10.79 -18.05 46.43
C LEU A 98 11.93 -17.29 45.77
N LEU A 99 12.24 -17.67 44.53
CA LEU A 99 13.29 -17.04 43.76
C LEU A 99 12.97 -15.56 43.51
N PHE A 100 11.70 -15.25 43.20
CA PHE A 100 11.22 -13.87 43.07
C PHE A 100 11.39 -13.04 44.35
N ASN A 101 10.99 -13.57 45.51
CA ASN A 101 11.10 -12.84 46.76
C ASN A 101 12.56 -12.60 47.19
N ASN A 102 13.47 -13.52 46.87
CA ASN A 102 14.88 -13.39 47.22
C ASN A 102 15.63 -12.40 46.32
N THR A 103 15.24 -12.27 45.05
CA THR A 103 15.96 -11.45 44.07
C THR A 103 15.34 -10.08 43.83
N LEU A 104 14.01 -10.03 43.69
CA LEU A 104 13.26 -8.83 43.31
C LEU A 104 12.54 -8.20 44.50
N THR A 105 12.16 -8.97 45.53
CA THR A 105 11.59 -8.51 46.82
C THR A 105 10.23 -7.76 46.75
N SER A 106 10.00 -6.97 45.71
CA SER A 106 8.86 -6.10 45.45
C SER A 106 8.54 -6.10 43.94
N GLN A 107 7.27 -5.86 43.61
CA GLN A 107 6.82 -5.74 42.23
C GLN A 107 7.46 -4.54 41.51
N GLN A 108 7.61 -3.39 42.18
CA GLN A 108 8.23 -2.20 41.57
C GLN A 108 9.69 -2.44 41.15
N LEU A 109 10.44 -3.18 41.98
CA LEU A 109 11.84 -3.52 41.66
C LEU A 109 11.91 -4.61 40.58
N ALA A 110 10.93 -5.50 40.54
CA ALA A 110 10.76 -6.45 39.45
C ALA A 110 10.55 -5.72 38.12
N GLU A 111 9.58 -4.80 38.05
CA GLU A 111 9.29 -4.01 36.86
C GLU A 111 10.55 -3.29 36.37
N GLY A 112 11.19 -2.47 37.21
CA GLY A 112 12.39 -1.74 36.79
C GLY A 112 13.56 -2.62 36.36
N ARG A 113 13.74 -3.82 36.94
CA ARG A 113 14.79 -4.74 36.46
C ARG A 113 14.42 -5.42 35.15
N LEU A 114 13.17 -5.86 35.02
CA LEU A 114 12.68 -6.49 33.80
C LEU A 114 12.65 -5.49 32.65
N ASP A 115 12.32 -4.23 32.89
CA ASP A 115 12.38 -3.14 31.90
C ASP A 115 13.77 -3.03 31.30
N ASN A 116 14.79 -2.91 32.15
CA ASN A 116 16.18 -2.81 31.71
C ASN A 116 16.63 -4.05 30.93
N ILE A 117 16.20 -5.25 31.34
CA ILE A 117 16.55 -6.49 30.65
C ILE A 117 15.89 -6.57 29.28
N ILE A 118 14.58 -6.30 29.20
CA ILE A 118 13.85 -6.31 27.93
C ILE A 118 14.42 -5.28 26.97
N ASN A 119 14.67 -4.06 27.43
CA ASN A 119 15.27 -3.01 26.59
C ASN A 119 16.68 -3.38 26.12
N SER A 120 17.51 -3.96 27.00
CA SER A 120 18.86 -4.42 26.62
C SER A 120 18.81 -5.51 25.55
N ILE A 121 17.92 -6.50 25.70
CA ILE A 121 17.79 -7.62 24.76
C ILE A 121 17.15 -7.15 23.45
N ALA A 122 16.13 -6.29 23.53
CA ALA A 122 15.55 -5.68 22.35
C ALA A 122 16.63 -4.91 21.57
N ARG A 123 17.44 -4.09 22.24
CA ARG A 123 18.55 -3.36 21.64
C ARG A 123 19.58 -4.30 20.98
N GLU A 124 19.94 -5.38 21.64
CA GLU A 124 20.90 -6.37 21.13
C GLU A 124 20.37 -7.05 19.86
N VAL A 125 19.14 -7.60 19.91
CA VAL A 125 18.54 -8.27 18.76
C VAL A 125 18.34 -7.29 17.61
N LEU A 126 17.79 -6.11 17.87
CA LEU A 126 17.55 -5.09 16.86
C LEU A 126 18.85 -4.57 16.22
N GLY A 127 19.96 -4.57 16.96
CA GLY A 127 21.29 -4.24 16.42
C GLY A 127 21.78 -5.21 15.35
N THR A 128 21.21 -6.41 15.24
CA THR A 128 21.55 -7.42 14.22
C THR A 128 20.58 -7.45 13.05
N VAL A 129 19.50 -6.66 13.11
CA VAL A 129 18.37 -6.70 12.18
C VAL A 129 18.33 -5.41 11.35
N THR A 130 17.88 -5.49 10.09
CA THR A 130 17.72 -4.32 9.23
C THR A 130 16.34 -3.67 9.39
N LEU A 131 16.18 -2.40 8.96
CA LEU A 131 14.87 -1.74 8.98
C LEU A 131 13.84 -2.48 8.11
N ASP A 132 14.25 -3.02 6.96
CA ASP A 132 13.36 -3.74 6.06
C ASP A 132 12.79 -4.99 6.74
N ASP A 133 13.64 -5.75 7.44
CA ASP A 133 13.21 -6.94 8.18
C ASP A 133 12.17 -6.59 9.27
N LEU A 134 12.35 -5.47 9.98
CA LEU A 134 11.41 -4.99 11.00
C LEU A 134 10.06 -4.53 10.43
N LEU A 135 10.03 -4.04 9.21
CA LEU A 135 8.82 -3.61 8.51
C LEU A 135 8.18 -4.74 7.69
N SER A 136 8.84 -5.89 7.60
CA SER A 136 8.40 -7.07 6.86
C SER A 136 7.69 -8.11 7.75
N VAL A 137 7.34 -9.25 7.15
CA VAL A 137 6.77 -10.41 7.86
C VAL A 137 7.74 -11.00 8.89
N LYS A 138 9.05 -10.82 8.71
CA LYS A 138 10.10 -11.28 9.63
C LYS A 138 10.05 -10.60 11.01
N ARG A 139 9.29 -9.50 11.16
CA ARG A 139 9.02 -8.87 12.46
C ARG A 139 8.53 -9.89 13.50
N SER A 140 7.73 -10.86 13.09
CA SER A 140 7.23 -11.91 13.99
C SER A 140 8.34 -12.80 14.56
N ASP A 141 9.31 -13.18 13.73
CA ASP A 141 10.47 -13.97 14.12
C ASP A 141 11.39 -13.19 15.07
N ILE A 142 11.56 -11.89 14.80
CA ILE A 142 12.33 -10.98 15.66
C ILE A 142 11.69 -10.88 17.05
N MET A 143 10.35 -10.73 17.14
CA MET A 143 9.67 -10.71 18.43
C MET A 143 9.81 -12.04 19.18
N ALA A 144 9.75 -13.16 18.46
CA ALA A 144 9.91 -14.49 19.05
C ALA A 144 11.33 -14.67 19.61
N GLU A 145 12.35 -14.17 18.92
CA GLU A 145 13.74 -14.22 19.39
C GLU A 145 13.96 -13.33 20.61
N ILE A 146 13.45 -12.08 20.61
CA ILE A 146 13.50 -11.20 21.79
C ILE A 146 12.82 -11.86 22.99
N ARG A 147 11.62 -12.42 22.80
CA ARG A 147 10.89 -13.12 23.86
C ARG A 147 11.70 -14.30 24.40
N LYS A 148 12.30 -15.10 23.51
CA LYS A 148 13.09 -16.28 23.89
C LYS A 148 14.30 -15.86 24.74
N GLN A 149 15.11 -14.91 24.27
CA GLN A 149 16.28 -14.44 25.00
C GLN A 149 15.89 -13.77 26.33
N ALA A 150 14.82 -12.96 26.35
CA ALA A 150 14.31 -12.37 27.59
C ALA A 150 13.84 -13.41 28.59
N ASN A 151 13.17 -14.46 28.12
CA ASN A 151 12.75 -15.55 28.98
C ASN A 151 13.94 -16.35 29.53
N GLU A 152 14.96 -16.62 28.70
CA GLU A 152 16.19 -17.31 29.11
C GLU A 152 16.97 -16.52 30.17
N ALA A 153 17.10 -15.20 29.99
CA ALA A 153 17.79 -14.32 30.93
C ALA A 153 17.11 -14.22 32.31
N VAL A 154 15.79 -14.33 32.37
CA VAL A 154 15.01 -14.08 33.59
C VAL A 154 14.60 -15.37 34.31
N SER A 155 14.31 -16.45 33.57
CA SER A 155 13.71 -17.66 34.13
C SER A 155 14.59 -18.37 35.15
N ALA A 156 15.91 -18.37 34.95
CA ALA A 156 16.85 -19.09 35.81
C ALA A 156 17.12 -18.35 37.13
N ASP A 157 17.15 -17.01 37.09
CA ASP A 157 17.70 -16.20 38.18
C ASP A 157 16.62 -15.47 38.99
N MET A 158 15.46 -15.16 38.39
CA MET A 158 14.48 -14.23 39.00
C MET A 158 13.13 -14.86 39.34
N GLY A 159 12.88 -16.12 38.94
CA GLY A 159 11.62 -16.82 39.23
C GLY A 159 10.41 -16.30 38.45
N VAL A 160 10.67 -15.55 37.38
CA VAL A 160 9.66 -14.96 36.49
C VAL A 160 9.74 -15.62 35.11
N GLU A 161 8.57 -15.82 34.50
CA GLU A 161 8.45 -16.31 33.13
C GLU A 161 7.91 -15.19 32.23
N ILE A 162 8.57 -14.94 31.10
CA ILE A 162 8.15 -13.96 30.10
C ILE A 162 7.15 -14.63 29.14
N VAL A 163 5.90 -14.19 29.22
CA VAL A 163 4.78 -14.74 28.45
C VAL A 163 4.74 -14.18 27.03
N ASP A 164 5.00 -12.88 26.86
CA ASP A 164 5.06 -12.27 25.54
C ASP A 164 5.89 -10.98 25.58
N VAL A 165 6.53 -10.66 24.46
CA VAL A 165 7.20 -9.38 24.24
C VAL A 165 6.84 -8.89 22.84
N ARG A 166 6.42 -7.64 22.72
CA ARG A 166 6.04 -7.03 21.45
C ARG A 166 6.62 -5.64 21.33
N ILE A 167 7.04 -5.29 20.13
CA ILE A 167 7.29 -3.89 19.76
C ILE A 167 5.94 -3.24 19.45
N VAL A 168 5.58 -2.21 20.20
CA VAL A 168 4.36 -1.41 19.98
C VAL A 168 4.60 -0.44 18.83
N ARG A 169 5.71 0.31 18.91
CA ARG A 169 6.06 1.38 17.97
C ARG A 169 7.56 1.34 17.66
N ALA A 170 7.90 1.69 16.42
CA ALA A 170 9.26 1.70 15.91
C ALA A 170 9.38 2.85 14.92
N ASP A 171 9.63 4.05 15.44
CA ASP A 171 9.59 5.30 14.66
C ASP A 171 11.01 5.83 14.42
N LEU A 172 11.21 6.49 13.28
CA LEU A 172 12.44 7.22 13.01
C LEU A 172 12.47 8.51 13.86
N PRO A 173 13.63 8.94 14.39
CA PRO A 173 13.75 10.23 15.04
C PRO A 173 13.34 11.37 14.11
N ASP A 174 12.70 12.41 14.66
CA ASP A 174 12.18 13.55 13.90
C ASP A 174 13.21 14.21 12.96
N GLN A 175 14.49 14.19 13.38
CA GLN A 175 15.61 14.75 12.61
C GLN A 175 15.86 14.02 11.28
N THR A 176 15.58 12.70 11.20
CA THR A 176 15.84 11.89 10.00
C THR A 176 14.61 11.78 9.10
N LEU A 177 13.41 11.92 9.67
CA LEU A 177 12.14 11.80 8.95
C LEU A 177 12.07 12.73 7.73
N GLN A 178 12.47 14.00 7.88
CA GLN A 178 12.37 15.00 6.82
C GLN A 178 13.22 14.64 5.60
N ALA A 179 14.46 14.18 5.81
CA ALA A 179 15.36 13.75 4.74
C ALA A 179 14.83 12.52 3.99
N VAL A 180 14.23 11.56 4.70
CA VAL A 180 13.61 10.38 4.08
C VAL A 180 12.38 10.78 3.27
N TYR A 181 11.53 11.67 3.80
CA TYR A 181 10.38 12.20 3.05
C TYR A 181 10.79 12.93 1.78
N ASP A 182 11.81 13.78 1.83
CA ASP A 182 12.28 14.50 0.65
C ASP A 182 12.90 13.56 -0.40
N ARG A 183 13.62 12.51 0.04
CA ARG A 183 14.09 11.46 -0.87
C ARG A 183 12.94 10.69 -1.50
N MET A 184 11.94 10.28 -0.72
CA MET A 184 10.76 9.58 -1.26
C MET A 184 9.99 10.45 -2.26
N ARG A 185 9.83 11.75 -1.97
CA ARG A 185 9.21 12.70 -2.90
C ARG A 185 10.01 12.80 -4.20
N THR A 186 11.33 12.89 -4.11
CA THR A 186 12.22 12.97 -5.28
C THR A 186 12.15 11.70 -6.12
N GLU A 187 12.20 10.52 -5.51
CA GLU A 187 12.08 9.25 -6.21
C GLU A 187 10.70 9.09 -6.88
N ARG A 188 9.61 9.44 -6.18
CA ARG A 188 8.26 9.45 -6.75
C ARG A 188 8.12 10.42 -7.92
N GLN A 189 8.72 11.61 -7.81
CA GLN A 189 8.73 12.59 -8.90
C GLN A 189 9.51 12.08 -10.10
N ARG A 190 10.65 11.42 -9.88
CA ARG A 190 11.47 10.80 -10.91
C ARG A 190 10.72 9.66 -11.60
N GLU A 191 10.12 8.74 -10.84
CA GLU A 191 9.29 7.64 -11.33
C GLU A 191 8.12 8.17 -12.16
N ALA A 192 7.38 9.16 -11.64
CA ALA A 192 6.29 9.80 -12.38
C ALA A 192 6.77 10.54 -13.65
N ALA A 193 7.97 11.14 -13.63
CA ALA A 193 8.56 11.76 -14.81
C ALA A 193 8.91 10.73 -15.89
N THR A 194 9.49 9.59 -15.50
CA THR A 194 9.76 8.46 -16.40
C THR A 194 8.48 7.96 -17.05
N PHE A 195 7.44 7.68 -16.26
CA PHE A 195 6.16 7.21 -16.81
C PHE A 195 5.50 8.25 -17.75
N ARG A 196 5.62 9.55 -17.45
CA ARG A 196 5.13 10.60 -18.36
C ARG A 196 5.93 10.63 -19.67
N ALA A 197 7.25 10.48 -19.61
CA ALA A 197 8.11 10.46 -20.79
C ALA A 197 7.80 9.23 -21.67
N GLU A 198 7.66 8.04 -21.07
CA GLU A 198 7.25 6.82 -21.77
C GLU A 198 5.86 6.97 -22.41
N GLY A 199 4.88 7.50 -21.67
CA GLY A 199 3.55 7.77 -22.19
C GLY A 199 3.55 8.77 -23.36
N GLN A 200 4.38 9.81 -23.30
CA GLN A 200 4.57 10.77 -24.40
C GLN A 200 5.23 10.12 -25.62
N GLN A 201 6.26 9.29 -25.42
CA GLN A 201 6.93 8.57 -26.49
C GLN A 201 5.94 7.64 -27.22
N ILE A 202 5.21 6.81 -26.47
CA ILE A 202 4.21 5.89 -27.04
C ILE A 202 3.12 6.68 -27.77
N SER A 203 2.61 7.77 -27.19
CA SER A 203 1.62 8.62 -27.88
C SER A 203 2.16 9.21 -29.18
N GLN A 204 3.40 9.69 -29.20
CA GLN A 204 4.01 10.29 -30.38
C GLN A 204 4.23 9.24 -31.48
N GLU A 205 4.65 8.03 -31.11
CA GLU A 205 4.81 6.92 -32.03
C GLU A 205 3.46 6.52 -32.66
N ILE A 206 2.41 6.37 -31.84
CA ILE A 206 1.06 6.04 -32.33
C ILE A 206 0.55 7.12 -33.29
N LYS A 207 0.68 8.40 -32.93
CA LYS A 207 0.28 9.51 -33.82
C LYS A 207 1.05 9.49 -35.13
N SER A 208 2.37 9.29 -35.08
CA SER A 208 3.20 9.27 -36.29
C SER A 208 2.86 8.10 -37.21
N LYS A 209 2.55 6.92 -36.64
CA LYS A 209 2.04 5.77 -37.42
C LYS A 209 0.67 6.07 -38.02
N ALA A 210 -0.25 6.64 -37.25
CA ALA A 210 -1.58 7.01 -37.72
C ALA A 210 -1.54 8.06 -38.85
N ASP A 211 -0.69 9.09 -38.73
CA ASP A 211 -0.53 10.12 -39.76
C ASP A 211 0.05 9.55 -41.05
N ARG A 212 1.03 8.64 -40.94
CA ARG A 212 1.57 7.92 -42.09
C ARG A 212 0.51 7.07 -42.77
N GLU A 213 -0.25 6.29 -42.01
CA GLU A 213 -1.30 5.42 -42.54
C GLU A 213 -2.42 6.23 -43.19
N ARG A 214 -2.85 7.34 -42.56
CA ARG A 214 -3.79 8.29 -43.14
C ARG A 214 -3.32 8.82 -44.49
N THR A 215 -2.04 9.19 -44.60
CA THR A 215 -1.47 9.75 -45.83
C THR A 215 -1.46 8.70 -46.95
N ILE A 216 -1.07 7.47 -46.64
CA ILE A 216 -1.09 6.35 -47.60
C ILE A 216 -2.52 6.07 -48.06
N LEU A 217 -3.47 6.01 -47.12
CA LEU A 217 -4.87 5.73 -47.43
C LEU A 217 -5.50 6.82 -48.32
N LEU A 218 -5.20 8.10 -48.06
CA LEU A 218 -5.65 9.21 -48.90
C LEU A 218 -5.02 9.13 -50.30
N ALA A 219 -3.73 8.82 -50.40
CA ALA A 219 -3.04 8.69 -51.69
C ALA A 219 -3.60 7.53 -52.53
N GLU A 220 -3.88 6.37 -51.90
CA GLU A 220 -4.48 5.23 -52.61
C GLU A 220 -5.93 5.52 -53.00
N ALA A 221 -6.71 6.18 -52.14
CA ALA A 221 -8.07 6.61 -52.46
C ALA A 221 -8.10 7.61 -53.63
N GLU A 222 -7.17 8.56 -53.67
CA GLU A 222 -7.06 9.53 -54.78
C GLU A 222 -6.65 8.82 -56.08
N LYS A 223 -5.64 7.95 -56.03
CA LYS A 223 -5.24 7.12 -57.17
C LYS A 223 -6.42 6.30 -57.71
N GLN A 224 -7.16 5.62 -56.84
CA GLN A 224 -8.33 4.82 -57.25
C GLN A 224 -9.44 5.70 -57.83
N SER A 225 -9.67 6.89 -57.25
CA SER A 225 -10.62 7.86 -57.81
C SER A 225 -10.21 8.32 -59.21
N GLN A 226 -8.91 8.58 -59.45
CA GLN A 226 -8.43 9.01 -60.76
C GLN A 226 -8.56 7.89 -61.79
N ILE A 227 -8.24 6.64 -61.42
CA ILE A 227 -8.43 5.47 -62.29
C ILE A 227 -9.93 5.33 -62.64
N SER A 228 -10.81 5.37 -61.64
CA SER A 228 -12.25 5.21 -61.85
C SER A 228 -12.84 6.33 -62.72
N ARG A 229 -12.34 7.57 -62.58
CA ARG A 229 -12.71 8.68 -63.48
C ARG A 229 -12.20 8.44 -64.89
N GLY A 230 -10.95 8.01 -65.05
CA GLY A 230 -10.36 7.70 -66.36
C GLY A 230 -11.12 6.58 -67.09
N GLU A 231 -11.51 5.52 -66.38
CA GLU A 231 -12.36 4.45 -66.93
C GLU A 231 -13.75 4.97 -67.33
N GLY A 232 -14.35 5.84 -66.52
CA GLY A 232 -15.62 6.49 -66.82
C GLY A 232 -15.55 7.39 -68.06
N ASP A 233 -14.49 8.20 -68.17
CA ASP A 233 -14.23 9.06 -69.33
C ASP A 233 -13.97 8.22 -70.58
N GLU A 234 -13.20 7.12 -70.47
CA GLU A 234 -12.98 6.18 -71.57
C GLU A 234 -14.30 5.59 -72.07
N GLN A 235 -15.16 5.10 -71.17
CA GLN A 235 -16.47 4.56 -71.51
C GLN A 235 -17.37 5.62 -72.16
N ALA A 236 -17.40 6.84 -71.60
CA ALA A 236 -18.17 7.94 -72.16
C ALA A 236 -17.70 8.27 -73.58
N ILE A 237 -16.39 8.46 -73.79
CA ILE A 237 -15.81 8.75 -75.10
C ILE A 237 -16.09 7.62 -76.09
N ARG A 238 -16.01 6.35 -75.66
CA ARG A 238 -16.31 5.19 -76.49
C ARG A 238 -17.76 5.21 -76.97
N ILE A 239 -18.72 5.42 -76.06
CA ILE A 239 -20.15 5.53 -76.38
C ILE A 239 -20.40 6.70 -77.33
N TYR A 240 -19.79 7.86 -77.07
CA TYR A 240 -19.87 9.02 -77.96
C TYR A 240 -19.33 8.70 -79.35
N ALA A 241 -18.15 8.07 -79.45
CA ALA A 241 -17.53 7.70 -80.72
C ALA A 241 -18.36 6.67 -81.50
N GLU A 242 -18.94 5.67 -80.83
CA GLU A 242 -19.85 4.70 -81.44
C GLU A 242 -21.14 5.38 -81.95
N ALA A 243 -21.68 6.34 -81.19
CA ALA A 243 -22.80 7.15 -81.64
C ALA A 243 -22.43 8.01 -82.86
N PHE A 244 -21.25 8.65 -82.86
CA PHE A 244 -20.76 9.47 -83.98
C PHE A 244 -20.57 8.68 -85.27
N ARG A 245 -20.16 7.40 -85.19
CA ARG A 245 -20.00 6.56 -86.39
C ARG A 245 -21.31 6.20 -87.08
N LYS A 246 -22.47 6.33 -86.42
CA LYS A 246 -23.77 5.98 -87.02
C LYS A 246 -24.17 6.97 -88.13
N ASP A 247 -23.95 8.26 -87.92
CA ASP A 247 -24.22 9.31 -88.92
C ASP A 247 -23.32 10.55 -88.65
N PRO A 248 -22.15 10.62 -89.30
CA PRO A 248 -21.21 11.73 -89.12
C PRO A 248 -21.75 13.10 -89.54
N ASP A 249 -22.55 13.15 -90.61
CA ASP A 249 -23.03 14.39 -91.21
C ASP A 249 -24.13 15.02 -90.35
N PHE A 250 -25.07 14.20 -89.85
CA PHE A 250 -26.11 14.65 -88.94
C PHE A 250 -25.55 15.18 -87.61
N TYR A 251 -24.53 14.52 -87.07
CA TYR A 251 -23.87 14.98 -85.84
C TYR A 251 -23.13 16.30 -86.03
N ALA A 252 -22.36 16.47 -87.12
CA ALA A 252 -21.64 17.71 -87.40
C ALA A 252 -22.61 18.90 -87.52
N PHE A 253 -23.78 18.69 -88.12
CA PHE A 253 -24.86 19.67 -88.13
C PHE A 253 -25.40 19.94 -86.71
N TYR A 254 -25.83 18.90 -85.98
CA TYR A 254 -26.45 19.05 -84.66
C TYR A 254 -25.52 19.70 -83.62
N ARG A 255 -24.23 19.31 -83.59
CA ARG A 255 -23.23 19.87 -82.67
C ARG A 255 -22.95 21.33 -82.96
N THR A 256 -22.88 21.70 -84.24
CA THR A 256 -22.76 23.11 -84.65
C THR A 256 -24.00 23.91 -84.25
N MET A 257 -25.21 23.36 -84.41
CA MET A 257 -26.45 24.01 -83.93
C MET A 257 -26.49 24.18 -82.41
N GLN A 258 -26.02 23.19 -81.64
CA GLN A 258 -25.91 23.30 -80.20
C GLN A 258 -24.87 24.37 -79.80
N ALA A 259 -23.71 24.39 -80.47
CA ALA A 259 -22.68 25.40 -80.25
C ALA A 259 -23.16 26.82 -80.58
N TYR A 260 -23.97 27.00 -81.63
CA TYR A 260 -24.65 28.27 -81.90
C TYR A 260 -25.60 28.64 -80.77
N ARG A 261 -26.39 27.69 -80.29
CA ARG A 261 -27.34 27.93 -79.18
C ARG A 261 -26.61 28.32 -77.89
N GLU A 262 -25.55 27.63 -77.50
CA GLU A 262 -24.80 27.92 -76.27
C GLU A 262 -23.90 29.15 -76.41
N GLY A 263 -23.29 29.38 -77.57
CA GLY A 263 -22.37 30.49 -77.81
C GLY A 263 -23.05 31.83 -78.13
N LEU A 264 -24.29 31.84 -78.64
CA LEU A 264 -25.00 33.05 -79.05
C LEU A 264 -26.17 33.44 -78.12
N SER A 265 -26.35 32.75 -76.98
CA SER A 265 -27.45 32.99 -76.03
C SER A 265 -27.13 33.98 -74.90
N GLY A 266 -25.96 34.63 -74.91
CA GLY A 266 -25.58 35.63 -73.92
C GLY A 266 -25.65 37.07 -74.46
N ASP A 267 -26.38 37.95 -73.77
CA ASP A 267 -26.56 39.37 -74.14
C ASP A 267 -25.27 40.23 -74.08
N ASN A 268 -24.12 39.64 -73.72
CA ASN A 268 -22.89 40.37 -73.40
C ASN A 268 -21.60 39.80 -74.02
N THR A 269 -21.70 38.94 -75.05
CA THR A 269 -20.53 38.33 -75.70
C THR A 269 -20.17 39.03 -77.01
N THR A 270 -19.18 39.94 -76.96
CA THR A 270 -18.58 40.53 -78.17
C THR A 270 -17.66 39.52 -78.85
N MET A 271 -18.13 38.88 -79.91
CA MET A 271 -17.33 37.93 -80.71
C MET A 271 -16.67 38.63 -81.90
N ILE A 272 -15.33 38.63 -81.95
CA ILE A 272 -14.55 39.04 -83.12
C ILE A 272 -14.21 37.77 -83.90
N LEU A 273 -15.07 37.41 -84.84
CA LEU A 273 -14.92 36.23 -85.69
C LEU A 273 -14.92 36.65 -87.15
N SER A 274 -14.06 36.02 -87.95
CA SER A 274 -14.08 36.23 -89.39
C SER A 274 -15.36 35.61 -89.98
N PRO A 275 -16.13 36.33 -90.83
CA PRO A 275 -17.38 35.83 -91.41
C PRO A 275 -17.24 34.54 -92.22
N ASP A 276 -16.01 34.17 -92.59
CA ASP A 276 -15.69 33.00 -93.43
C ASP A 276 -15.02 31.86 -92.66
N GLY A 277 -15.02 31.90 -91.32
CA GLY A 277 -14.50 30.82 -90.49
C GLY A 277 -15.37 29.55 -90.54
N ASP A 278 -14.75 28.39 -90.38
CA ASP A 278 -15.40 27.07 -90.38
C ASP A 278 -16.56 26.94 -89.38
N PHE A 279 -16.57 27.79 -88.35
CA PHE A 279 -17.64 27.87 -87.36
C PHE A 279 -19.02 28.16 -88.00
N PHE A 280 -19.11 28.98 -89.05
CA PHE A 280 -20.38 29.39 -89.67
C PHE A 280 -20.82 28.51 -90.86
N ARG A 281 -20.19 27.35 -91.09
CA ARG A 281 -20.38 26.52 -92.29
C ARG A 281 -21.84 26.13 -92.54
N TYR A 282 -22.57 25.74 -91.49
CA TYR A 282 -23.99 25.38 -91.56
C TYR A 282 -24.96 26.57 -91.44
N PHE A 283 -24.45 27.80 -91.22
CA PHE A 283 -25.28 29.01 -91.15
C PHE A 283 -25.58 29.57 -92.55
N LYS A 284 -24.65 29.38 -93.50
CA LYS A 284 -24.76 29.89 -94.88
C LYS A 284 -25.27 28.84 -95.88
N ASP A 285 -25.13 27.54 -95.60
CA ASP A 285 -25.53 26.42 -96.46
C ASP A 285 -26.04 25.23 -95.63
N ALA A 286 -27.19 24.67 -95.99
CA ALA A 286 -27.83 23.56 -95.28
C ALA A 286 -27.08 22.22 -95.43
N GLN A 287 -26.28 22.04 -96.49
CA GLN A 287 -25.47 20.83 -96.69
C GLN A 287 -24.07 20.92 -96.06
N GLY A 288 -23.63 22.11 -95.64
CA GLY A 288 -22.39 22.30 -94.88
C GLY A 288 -21.13 21.83 -95.60
N THR A 289 -21.02 22.06 -96.91
CA THR A 289 -19.84 21.67 -97.70
C THR A 289 -18.59 22.52 -97.36
N PRO A 290 -17.40 21.91 -97.09
CA PRO A 290 -16.17 22.67 -96.90
C PRO A 290 -15.74 23.36 -98.21
N ARG A 291 -15.45 24.67 -98.16
CA ARG A 291 -14.71 25.33 -99.25
C ARG A 291 -13.20 25.15 -98.99
N LYS A 292 -12.48 24.66 -100.00
CA LYS A 292 -11.01 24.59 -99.99
C LYS A 292 -10.38 25.97 -99.95
#